data_AF-A0A2N2M3D6-F1
#
_entry.id   AF-A0A2N2M3D6-F1
#
_cell.length_a   1.000
_cell.length_b   1.000
_cell.length_c   1.000
_cell.angle_alpha   90.00
_cell.angle_beta   90.00
_cell.angle_gamma   90.00
#
_symmetry.space_group_name_H-M   'P 1'
#
loop_
_entity.id
_entity.type
_entity.pdbx_description
1 polymer ?
#
loop_
_entity_poly.entity_id
_entity_poly.type
_entity_poly.pdbx_seq_one_letter_code
_entity_poly.pdbx_strand_id
1 'polypeptide(L)'
;MKILLKRTPELFPALIQQLGKHKIQKMCDFFLVFPAVVIIVVTGFYLVLWRIDPYVRFAHMLWVLGFWMIGTLGMFGFIIPARLKIGSPLPILICALISIAIAIYFTPLSRFTALFTNLPGLILSTATGFFNGMASWLIVFGFRKKIFIP
;
A
#
# COMPACT_ATOMS: atom_id res chain seq x y z
N MET A 1 28.89 20.71 -7.91
CA MET A 1 27.66 21.09 -7.16
C MET A 1 27.90 22.19 -6.12
N LYS A 2 28.91 22.08 -5.25
CA LYS A 2 29.22 23.12 -4.23
C LYS A 2 29.57 24.51 -4.78
N ILE A 3 30.13 24.61 -5.99
CA ILE A 3 30.56 25.89 -6.60
C ILE A 3 29.37 26.67 -7.20
N LEU A 4 28.37 25.98 -7.78
CA LEU A 4 27.14 26.58 -8.31
C LEU A 4 26.24 27.14 -7.20
N LEU A 5 26.20 26.48 -6.05
CA LEU A 5 25.43 26.89 -4.88
C LEU A 5 25.88 28.23 -4.26
N LYS A 6 27.12 28.63 -4.50
CA LYS A 6 27.70 29.85 -3.93
C LYS A 6 27.39 31.12 -4.74
N ARG A 7 27.01 30.97 -6.01
CA ARG A 7 26.76 32.09 -6.95
C ARG A 7 25.29 32.45 -7.14
N THR A 8 24.37 31.56 -6.79
CA THR A 8 22.92 31.77 -6.95
C THR A 8 22.16 31.20 -5.75
N PRO A 9 22.21 31.87 -4.58
CA PRO A 9 21.47 31.44 -3.38
C PRO A 9 19.94 31.46 -3.58
N GLU A 10 19.46 32.26 -4.52
CA GLU A 10 18.04 32.39 -4.87
C GLU A 10 17.46 31.13 -5.55
N LEU A 11 18.31 30.35 -6.23
CA LEU A 11 17.93 29.09 -6.85
C LEU A 11 17.85 27.93 -5.85
N PHE A 12 18.36 28.12 -4.62
CA PHE A 12 18.38 27.09 -3.58
C PHE A 12 16.98 26.59 -3.18
N PRO A 13 15.99 27.47 -2.88
CA PRO A 13 14.62 27.02 -2.59
C PRO A 13 13.97 26.29 -3.78
N ALA A 14 14.23 26.72 -5.02
CA ALA A 14 13.72 26.04 -6.21
C ALA A 14 14.35 24.65 -6.39
N LEU A 15 15.65 24.50 -6.15
CA LEU A 15 16.37 23.22 -6.19
C LEU A 15 15.91 22.28 -5.07
N ILE A 16 15.66 22.81 -3.87
CA ILE A 16 15.09 22.04 -2.74
C ILE A 16 13.66 21.61 -3.07
N GLN A 17 12.84 22.47 -3.66
CA GLN A 17 11.49 22.12 -4.13
C GLN A 17 11.54 21.03 -5.20
N GLN A 18 12.45 21.14 -6.17
CA GLN A 18 12.57 20.20 -7.28
C GLN A 18 13.10 18.84 -6.82
N LEU A 19 14.11 18.82 -5.92
CA LEU A 19 14.62 17.61 -5.28
C LEU A 19 13.58 16.96 -4.36
N GLY A 20 12.83 17.76 -3.59
CA GLY A 20 11.72 17.30 -2.75
C GLY A 20 10.61 16.68 -3.59
N LYS A 21 10.21 17.35 -4.68
CA LYS A 21 9.24 16.84 -5.65
C LYS A 21 9.67 15.50 -6.24
N HIS A 22 10.93 15.39 -6.69
CA HIS A 22 11.44 14.15 -7.29
C HIS A 22 11.55 12.98 -6.29
N LYS A 23 11.94 13.25 -5.03
CA LYS A 23 11.95 12.23 -3.96
C LYS A 23 10.54 11.75 -3.61
N ILE A 24 9.60 12.67 -3.46
CA ILE A 24 8.18 12.34 -3.21
C ILE A 24 7.61 11.53 -4.38
N GLN A 25 7.96 11.87 -5.62
CA GLN A 25 7.53 11.13 -6.81
C GLN A 25 8.04 9.69 -6.80
N LYS A 26 9.33 9.48 -6.54
CA LYS A 26 9.90 8.13 -6.42
C LYS A 26 9.26 7.33 -5.28
N MET A 27 8.98 7.96 -4.13
CA MET A 27 8.25 7.31 -3.05
C MET A 27 6.84 6.91 -3.51
N CYS A 28 6.08 7.80 -4.13
CA CYS A 28 4.77 7.48 -4.68
C CYS A 28 4.81 6.35 -5.72
N ASP A 29 5.81 6.35 -6.61
CA ASP A 29 5.99 5.30 -7.62
C ASP A 29 6.33 3.95 -6.97
N PHE A 30 7.20 3.93 -5.95
CA PHE A 30 7.51 2.72 -5.18
C PHE A 30 6.28 2.20 -4.42
N PHE A 31 5.51 3.11 -3.81
CA PHE A 31 4.25 2.82 -3.14
C PHE A 31 3.17 2.30 -4.10
N LEU A 32 3.22 2.67 -5.39
CA LEU A 32 2.27 2.18 -6.41
C LEU A 32 2.62 0.79 -6.93
N VAL A 33 3.90 0.51 -7.17
CA VAL A 33 4.34 -0.70 -7.87
C VAL A 33 4.63 -1.85 -6.91
N PHE A 34 5.34 -1.57 -5.81
CA PHE A 34 5.81 -2.60 -4.89
C PHE A 34 4.68 -3.47 -4.30
N PRO A 35 3.55 -2.92 -3.85
CA PRO A 35 2.47 -3.72 -3.25
C PRO A 35 1.77 -4.62 -4.28
N ALA A 36 1.60 -4.13 -5.51
CA ALA A 36 1.00 -4.89 -6.60
C ALA A 36 1.87 -6.09 -6.99
N VAL A 37 3.18 -5.89 -7.09
CA VAL A 37 4.15 -6.97 -7.38
C VAL A 37 4.12 -8.03 -6.27
N VAL A 38 4.11 -7.60 -5.00
CA VAL A 38 4.02 -8.53 -3.86
C VAL A 38 2.72 -9.33 -3.91
N ILE A 39 1.56 -8.68 -4.09
CA ILE A 39 0.27 -9.38 -4.17
C ILE A 39 0.24 -10.41 -5.31
N ILE A 40 0.75 -10.06 -6.50
CA ILE A 40 0.76 -10.96 -7.66
C ILE A 40 1.64 -12.19 -7.39
N VAL A 41 2.86 -11.99 -6.90
CA VAL A 41 3.79 -13.09 -6.58
C VAL A 41 3.21 -13.99 -5.50
N VAL A 42 2.69 -13.39 -4.42
CA VAL A 42 2.07 -14.11 -3.30
C VAL A 42 0.85 -14.93 -3.74
N THR A 43 -0.04 -14.33 -4.51
CA THR A 43 -1.27 -14.99 -4.98
C THR A 43 -0.93 -16.12 -5.97
N GLY A 44 0.10 -15.94 -6.81
CA GLY A 44 0.61 -16.98 -7.69
C GLY A 44 1.13 -18.19 -6.92
N PHE A 45 1.94 -17.97 -5.88
CA PHE A 45 2.43 -19.04 -5.00
C PHE A 45 1.30 -19.76 -4.25
N TYR A 46 0.31 -19.00 -3.79
CA TYR A 46 -0.87 -19.51 -3.08
C TYR A 46 -1.70 -20.48 -3.93
N LEU A 47 -1.98 -20.13 -5.18
CA LEU A 47 -2.83 -20.95 -6.06
C LEU A 47 -2.18 -22.28 -6.47
N VAL A 48 -0.85 -22.32 -6.53
CA VAL A 48 -0.11 -23.48 -7.05
C VAL A 48 0.22 -24.53 -5.97
N LEU A 49 0.41 -24.13 -4.70
CA LEU A 49 1.12 -24.99 -3.72
C LEU A 49 0.40 -25.23 -2.37
N TRP A 50 -0.85 -24.81 -2.20
CA TRP A 50 -1.54 -24.76 -0.89
C TRP A 50 -1.76 -26.09 -0.14
N ARG A 51 -1.49 -27.25 -0.76
CA ARG A 51 -1.84 -28.58 -0.20
C ARG A 51 -0.77 -29.21 0.71
N ILE A 52 0.34 -28.54 0.99
CA ILE A 52 1.47 -29.10 1.76
C ILE A 52 1.69 -28.26 3.04
N ASP A 53 1.79 -28.89 4.21
CA ASP A 53 1.75 -28.29 5.56
C ASP A 53 2.66 -27.05 5.81
N PRO A 54 3.96 -27.04 5.43
CA PRO A 54 4.80 -25.84 5.51
C PRO A 54 4.31 -24.67 4.65
N TYR A 55 3.59 -24.94 3.56
CA TYR A 55 3.12 -23.94 2.62
C TYR A 55 1.83 -23.25 3.09
N VAL A 56 1.03 -23.90 3.95
CA VAL A 56 -0.12 -23.24 4.61
C VAL A 56 0.39 -22.14 5.55
N ARG A 57 1.47 -22.40 6.28
CA ARG A 57 2.13 -21.38 7.14
C ARG A 57 2.75 -20.25 6.32
N PHE A 58 3.33 -20.58 5.16
CA PHE A 58 3.86 -19.57 4.25
C PHE A 58 2.76 -18.71 3.63
N ALA A 59 1.69 -19.32 3.15
CA ALA A 59 0.49 -18.64 2.66
C ALA A 59 -0.14 -17.74 3.73
N HIS A 60 -0.22 -18.23 4.96
CA HIS A 60 -0.69 -17.47 6.13
C HIS A 60 0.17 -16.24 6.40
N MET A 61 1.49 -16.41 6.44
CA MET A 61 2.44 -15.29 6.59
C MET A 61 2.24 -14.24 5.52
N LEU A 62 2.15 -14.66 4.26
CA LEU A 62 1.98 -13.75 3.13
C LEU A 62 0.63 -13.04 3.13
N TRP A 63 -0.45 -13.74 3.51
CA TRP A 63 -1.78 -13.18 3.65
C TRP A 63 -1.82 -12.05 4.69
N VAL A 64 -1.32 -12.34 5.89
CA VAL A 64 -1.26 -11.38 6.99
C VAL A 64 -0.35 -10.21 6.63
N LEU A 65 0.81 -10.48 6.04
CA LEU A 65 1.74 -9.44 5.57
C LEU A 65 1.10 -8.55 4.50
N GLY A 66 0.35 -9.12 3.56
CA GLY A 66 -0.35 -8.37 2.52
C GLY A 66 -1.34 -7.36 3.10
N PHE A 67 -2.16 -7.76 4.07
CA PHE A 67 -3.09 -6.84 4.75
C PHE A 67 -2.36 -5.78 5.58
N TRP A 68 -1.26 -6.14 6.26
CA TRP A 68 -0.43 -5.16 6.96
C TRP A 68 0.18 -4.13 6.00
N MET A 69 0.67 -4.56 4.85
CA MET A 69 1.20 -3.67 3.83
C MET A 69 0.11 -2.74 3.30
N ILE A 70 -1.06 -3.26 2.91
CA ILE A 70 -2.19 -2.45 2.44
C ILE A 70 -2.62 -1.43 3.50
N GLY A 71 -2.75 -1.87 4.76
CA GLY A 71 -3.06 -0.97 5.88
C GLY A 71 -2.02 0.15 6.04
N THR A 72 -0.73 -0.20 6.00
CA THR A 72 0.37 0.78 6.12
C THR A 72 0.38 1.77 4.96
N LEU A 73 0.21 1.29 3.72
CA LEU A 73 0.12 2.12 2.52
C LEU A 73 -1.08 3.07 2.60
N GLY A 74 -2.24 2.58 3.07
CA GLY A 74 -3.42 3.38 3.31
C GLY A 74 -3.16 4.48 4.35
N MET A 75 -2.46 4.18 5.45
CA MET A 75 -2.07 5.19 6.44
C MET A 75 -1.15 6.27 5.84
N PHE A 76 -0.15 5.89 5.04
CA PHE A 76 0.66 6.86 4.31
C PHE A 76 -0.15 7.67 3.30
N GLY A 77 -1.07 7.00 2.60
CA GLY A 77 -2.04 7.60 1.69
C GLY A 77 -3.02 8.56 2.38
N PHE A 78 -3.25 8.43 3.69
CA PHE A 78 -3.99 9.39 4.50
C PHE A 78 -3.12 10.57 4.96
N ILE A 79 -1.87 10.32 5.36
CA ILE A 79 -0.98 11.36 5.90
C ILE A 79 -0.67 12.43 4.85
N ILE A 80 -0.32 12.04 3.62
CA ILE A 80 0.11 12.97 2.56
C ILE A 80 -1.00 13.99 2.20
N PRO A 81 -2.26 13.57 1.91
CA PRO A 81 -3.31 14.50 1.50
C PRO A 81 -3.88 15.29 2.66
N ALA A 82 -3.90 14.71 3.88
CA ALA A 82 -4.25 15.47 5.08
C ALA A 82 -3.25 16.61 5.34
N ARG A 83 -1.95 16.37 5.11
CA ARG A 83 -0.90 17.41 5.23
C ARG A 83 -0.99 18.46 4.12
N LEU A 84 -1.30 18.04 2.89
CA LEU A 84 -1.39 18.94 1.74
C LEU A 84 -2.77 19.61 1.58
N LYS A 85 -3.76 19.23 2.41
CA LYS A 85 -5.17 19.66 2.31
C LYS A 85 -5.80 19.39 0.94
N ILE A 86 -5.46 18.27 0.31
CA ILE A 86 -5.93 17.88 -1.03
C ILE A 86 -6.93 16.73 -0.92
N GLY A 87 -8.17 16.94 -1.36
CA GLY A 87 -9.21 15.90 -1.39
C GLY A 87 -9.72 15.49 -0.01
N SER A 88 -10.42 14.35 0.07
CA SER A 88 -10.91 13.77 1.33
C SER A 88 -10.08 12.54 1.70
N PRO A 89 -9.19 12.61 2.70
CA PRO A 89 -8.33 11.48 3.08
C PRO A 89 -9.04 10.44 3.98
N LEU A 90 -10.23 10.78 4.51
CA LEU A 90 -11.00 9.95 5.44
C LEU A 90 -11.34 8.55 4.92
N PRO A 91 -11.80 8.36 3.66
CA PRO A 91 -12.08 7.03 3.13
C PRO A 91 -10.85 6.11 3.13
N ILE A 92 -9.66 6.66 2.85
CA ILE A 92 -8.39 5.90 2.85
C ILE A 92 -8.09 5.39 4.26
N LEU A 93 -8.31 6.25 5.26
CA LEU A 93 -8.11 5.89 6.65
C LEU A 93 -9.03 4.74 7.07
N ILE A 94 -10.31 4.78 6.68
CA ILE A 94 -11.25 3.70 6.96
C ILE A 94 -10.80 2.39 6.31
N CYS A 95 -10.43 2.42 5.03
CA CYS A 95 -9.87 1.28 4.31
C CYS A 95 -8.61 0.72 4.99
N ALA A 96 -7.72 1.59 5.48
CA ALA A 96 -6.50 1.22 6.19
C ALA A 96 -6.83 0.50 7.51
N LEU A 97 -7.75 1.05 8.30
CA LEU A 97 -8.19 0.47 9.58
C LEU A 97 -8.84 -0.90 9.39
N ILE A 98 -9.70 -1.05 8.37
CA ILE A 98 -10.31 -2.34 8.02
C ILE A 98 -9.23 -3.35 7.65
N SER A 99 -8.23 -2.96 6.84
CA SER A 99 -7.14 -3.85 6.45
C SER A 99 -6.32 -4.31 7.66
N ILE A 100 -6.00 -3.41 8.59
CA ILE A 100 -5.27 -3.74 9.82
C ILE A 100 -6.11 -4.67 10.71
N ALA A 101 -7.41 -4.41 10.87
CA ALA A 101 -8.29 -5.27 11.65
C ALA A 101 -8.37 -6.70 11.07
N ILE A 102 -8.43 -6.81 9.75
CA ILE A 102 -8.39 -8.10 9.05
C ILE A 102 -7.05 -8.80 9.26
N ALA A 103 -5.92 -8.07 9.18
CA ALA A 103 -4.60 -8.65 9.44
C ALA A 103 -4.51 -9.22 10.87
N ILE A 104 -4.97 -8.46 11.87
CA ILE A 104 -4.99 -8.88 13.28
C ILE A 104 -5.88 -10.13 13.44
N TYR A 105 -7.08 -10.12 12.87
CA TYR A 105 -8.02 -11.24 12.98
C TYR A 105 -7.46 -12.54 12.40
N PHE A 106 -6.75 -12.46 11.27
CA PHE A 106 -6.12 -13.61 10.63
C PHE A 106 -4.70 -13.92 11.10
N THR A 107 -4.15 -13.16 12.05
CA THR A 107 -2.81 -13.44 12.61
C THR A 107 -2.73 -14.83 13.26
N PRO A 108 -3.76 -15.36 13.98
CA PRO A 108 -3.76 -16.74 14.41
C PRO A 108 -3.95 -17.71 13.23
N LEU A 109 -3.05 -18.69 13.08
CA LEU A 109 -3.10 -19.68 12.00
C LEU A 109 -4.45 -20.42 11.94
N SER A 110 -5.06 -20.71 13.10
CA SER A 110 -6.36 -21.38 13.20
C SER A 110 -7.52 -20.59 12.56
N ARG A 111 -7.48 -19.25 12.66
CA ARG A 111 -8.48 -18.38 12.03
C ARG A 111 -8.29 -18.32 10.52
N PHE A 112 -7.04 -18.35 10.05
CA PHE A 112 -6.72 -18.41 8.64
C PHE A 112 -7.12 -19.75 8.01
N THR A 113 -6.81 -20.87 8.65
CA THR A 113 -7.19 -22.20 8.13
C THR A 113 -8.71 -22.39 8.09
N ALA A 114 -9.44 -21.81 9.05
CA ALA A 114 -10.90 -21.82 9.06
C ALA A 114 -11.53 -21.07 7.86
N LEU A 115 -10.78 -20.17 7.21
CA LEU A 115 -11.22 -19.45 6.01
C LEU A 115 -11.45 -20.40 4.82
N PHE A 116 -10.62 -21.43 4.69
CA PHE A 116 -10.71 -22.40 3.59
C PHE A 116 -11.89 -23.35 3.73
N THR A 117 -12.36 -23.56 4.97
CA THR A 117 -13.59 -24.30 5.25
C THR A 117 -14.85 -23.43 5.12
N ASN A 118 -14.69 -22.11 4.95
CA ASN A 118 -15.76 -21.14 4.82
C ASN A 118 -15.59 -20.31 3.54
N LEU A 119 -16.01 -20.89 2.41
CA LEU A 119 -15.88 -20.28 1.09
C LEU A 119 -16.43 -18.84 1.01
N PRO A 120 -17.60 -18.50 1.60
CA PRO A 120 -18.07 -17.10 1.66
C PRO A 120 -17.08 -16.16 2.36
N GLY A 121 -16.50 -16.59 3.49
CA GLY A 121 -15.50 -15.82 4.23
C GLY A 121 -14.22 -15.60 3.43
N LEU A 122 -13.76 -16.62 2.70
CA LEU A 122 -12.61 -16.52 1.80
C LEU A 122 -12.84 -15.48 0.70
N ILE A 123 -14.00 -15.55 0.03
CA ILE A 123 -14.37 -14.60 -1.03
C ILE A 123 -14.42 -13.18 -0.47
N LEU A 124 -15.08 -12.98 0.67
CA LEU A 124 -15.27 -11.65 1.27
C LEU A 124 -13.94 -11.04 1.72
N SER A 125 -13.05 -11.83 2.33
CA SER A 125 -11.73 -11.36 2.74
C SER A 125 -10.86 -11.01 1.52
N THR A 126 -10.86 -11.86 0.49
CA THR A 126 -10.12 -11.61 -0.77
C THR A 126 -10.64 -10.35 -1.46
N ALA A 127 -11.96 -10.23 -1.60
CA ALA A 127 -12.61 -9.06 -2.20
C ALA A 127 -12.26 -7.79 -1.42
N THR A 128 -12.31 -7.84 -0.08
CA THR A 128 -11.97 -6.69 0.77
C THR A 128 -10.50 -6.26 0.57
N GLY A 129 -9.57 -7.22 0.52
CA GLY A 129 -8.17 -6.95 0.23
C GLY A 129 -7.97 -6.32 -1.16
N PHE A 130 -8.63 -6.87 -2.18
CA PHE A 130 -8.58 -6.35 -3.54
C PHE A 130 -9.15 -4.93 -3.66
N PHE A 131 -10.34 -4.69 -3.13
CA PHE A 131 -10.97 -3.37 -3.17
C PHE A 131 -10.20 -2.33 -2.36
N ASN A 132 -9.66 -2.68 -1.19
CA ASN A 132 -8.78 -1.78 -0.44
C ASN A 132 -7.47 -1.48 -1.18
N GLY A 133 -6.86 -2.49 -1.79
CA GLY A 133 -5.67 -2.31 -2.63
C GLY A 133 -5.96 -1.38 -3.81
N MET A 134 -7.05 -1.62 -4.53
CA MET A 134 -7.47 -0.81 -5.68
C MET A 134 -7.82 0.62 -5.28
N ALA A 135 -8.59 0.81 -4.19
CA ALA A 135 -8.93 2.14 -3.68
C ALA A 135 -7.66 2.91 -3.27
N SER A 136 -6.76 2.27 -2.53
CA SER A 136 -5.48 2.87 -2.15
C SER A 136 -4.65 3.25 -3.38
N TRP A 137 -4.60 2.37 -4.38
CA TRP A 137 -3.86 2.60 -5.62
C TRP A 137 -4.45 3.76 -6.44
N LEU A 138 -5.76 3.79 -6.66
CA LEU A 138 -6.45 4.86 -7.40
C LEU A 138 -6.25 6.22 -6.74
N ILE A 139 -6.25 6.25 -5.42
CA ILE A 139 -6.09 7.46 -4.65
C ILE A 139 -4.65 7.97 -4.72
N VAL A 140 -3.65 7.10 -4.57
CA VAL A 140 -2.23 7.46 -4.78
C VAL A 140 -1.98 7.94 -6.22
N PHE A 141 -2.59 7.27 -7.21
CA PHE A 141 -2.52 7.67 -8.62
C PHE A 141 -3.15 9.05 -8.87
N GLY A 142 -4.32 9.31 -8.27
CA GLY A 142 -5.00 10.61 -8.32
C GLY A 142 -4.16 11.74 -7.73
N PHE A 143 -3.46 11.49 -6.62
CA PHE A 143 -2.51 12.46 -6.05
C PHE A 143 -1.31 12.70 -6.94
N ARG A 144 -0.75 11.64 -7.53
CA ARG A 144 0.34 11.76 -8.50
C ARG A 144 -0.06 12.68 -9.66
N LYS A 145 -1.28 12.57 -10.19
CA LYS A 145 -1.77 13.51 -11.20
C LYS A 145 -1.83 14.95 -10.66
N LYS A 146 -2.50 15.19 -9.53
CA LYS A 146 -2.67 16.55 -8.96
C LYS A 146 -1.38 17.25 -8.53
N ILE A 147 -0.34 16.50 -8.13
CA ILE A 147 0.93 17.07 -7.66
C ILE A 147 1.92 17.29 -8.83
N PHE A 148 1.85 16.45 -9.87
CA PHE A 148 2.88 16.40 -10.91
C PHE A 148 2.44 16.83 -12.31
N ILE A 149 1.13 16.93 -12.57
CA ILE A 149 0.57 17.45 -13.83
C ILE A 149 -0.35 18.63 -13.45
N PRO A 150 0.08 19.88 -13.63
CA PRO A 150 -0.76 21.06 -13.38
C PRO A 150 -1.94 21.13 -14.36
#